data_AF-A0A9W5KUK6-F1
#
_entry.id   AF-A0A9W5KUK6-F1
#
_cell.length_a   1.000
_cell.length_b   1.000
_cell.length_c   1.000
_cell.angle_alpha   90.00
_cell.angle_beta   90.00
_cell.angle_gamma   90.00
#
_symmetry.space_group_name_H-M   'P 1'
#
loop_
_entity.id
_entity.type
_entity.pdbx_description
1 polymer ?
#
loop_
_entity_poly.entity_id
_entity_poly.type
_entity_poly.pdbx_seq_one_letter_code
_entity_poly.pdbx_strand_id
1 'polypeptide(L)' 'MTKFTSEDKMNAVIHYQDGSESIKDIAKSLGANHEVVRMWIKQFEYHG' A
#
# COMPACT_ATOMS: atom_id res chain seq x y z
N MET A 1 -4.37 -18.72 0.41
CA MET A 1 -4.30 -17.82 -0.76
C MET A 1 -4.30 -16.39 -0.23
N THR A 2 -3.12 -15.83 -0.02
CA THR A 2 -2.97 -14.44 0.43
C THR A 2 -3.47 -13.56 -0.71
N LYS A 3 -4.53 -12.78 -0.50
CA LYS A 3 -5.15 -11.94 -1.54
C LYS A 3 -4.22 -10.89 -2.16
N PHE A 4 -3.08 -10.62 -1.51
CA PHE A 4 -2.08 -9.65 -1.94
C PHE A 4 -0.68 -10.23 -1.74
N THR A 5 0.15 -10.11 -2.77
CA THR A 5 1.55 -10.54 -2.78
C THR A 5 2.45 -9.50 -2.11
N SER A 6 3.72 -9.84 -1.86
CA SER A 6 4.69 -8.86 -1.37
C SER A 6 4.96 -7.74 -2.37
N GLU A 7 4.87 -8.03 -3.67
CA GLU A 7 5.00 -7.03 -4.74
C GLU A 7 3.84 -6.03 -4.71
N ASP A 8 2.60 -6.48 -4.50
CA ASP A 8 1.44 -5.58 -4.36
C ASP A 8 1.62 -4.59 -3.20
N LYS A 9 2.16 -5.09 -2.08
CA LYS A 9 2.46 -4.24 -0.91
C LYS A 9 3.56 -3.23 -1.21
N MET A 10 4.62 -3.67 -1.89
CA MET A 10 5.74 -2.80 -2.25
C MET A 10 5.32 -1.71 -3.23
N ASN A 11 4.53 -2.07 -4.26
CA ASN A 11 3.94 -1.08 -5.17
C ASN A 11 3.07 -0.07 -4.41
N ALA A 12 2.21 -0.52 -3.49
CA ALA A 12 1.40 0.39 -2.70
C ALA A 12 2.24 1.40 -1.89
N VAL A 13 3.40 0.98 -1.35
CA VAL A 13 4.32 1.86 -0.62
C VAL A 13 5.04 2.82 -1.56
N ILE A 14 5.52 2.35 -2.71
CA ILE A 14 6.23 3.17 -3.70
C ILE A 14 5.30 4.28 -4.23
N HIS A 15 4.08 3.93 -4.64
CA HIS A 15 3.09 4.91 -5.11
C HIS A 15 2.74 5.95 -4.04
N TYR A 16 2.68 5.54 -2.77
CA TYR A 16 2.48 6.48 -1.67
C TYR A 16 3.69 7.40 -1.44
N GLN A 17 4.92 6.89 -1.55
CA GLN A 17 6.14 7.69 -1.42
C GLN A 17 6.36 8.66 -2.59
N ASP A 18 5.96 8.27 -3.80
CA ASP A 18 6.00 9.13 -4.99
C ASP A 18 5.07 10.35 -4.84
N GLY A 19 4.05 10.26 -3.97
CA GLY A 19 3.13 11.36 -3.65
C GLY A 19 2.11 11.65 -4.75
N SER A 20 2.05 10.83 -5.79
CA SER A 20 1.11 10.93 -6.91
C SER A 20 -0.30 10.44 -6.57
N GLU A 21 -0.43 9.53 -5.62
CA GLU A 21 -1.72 8.93 -5.23
C GLU A 21 -1.90 8.91 -3.71
N SER A 22 -3.13 9.18 -3.24
CA SER A 22 -3.46 9.00 -1.82
C SER A 22 -3.67 7.52 -1.50
N ILE A 23 -3.55 7.14 -0.22
CA ILE A 23 -3.81 5.77 0.29
C ILE A 23 -5.16 5.21 -0.23
N LYS A 24 -6.18 6.07 -0.34
CA LYS A 24 -7.51 5.68 -0.84
C LYS A 24 -7.50 5.34 -2.33
N ASP A 25 -6.74 6.08 -3.14
CA ASP A 25 -6.62 5.85 -4.58
C ASP A 25 -5.86 4.55 -4.84
N ILE A 26 -4.74 4.36 -4.15
CA ILE A 26 -3.94 3.13 -4.19
C ILE A 26 -4.78 1.92 -3.79
N ALA A 27 -5.55 2.03 -2.70
CA ALA A 27 -6.43 0.96 -2.25
C ALA A 27 -7.51 0.64 -3.29
N LYS A 28 -8.09 1.67 -3.93
CA LYS A 28 -9.08 1.50 -4.99
C LYS A 28 -8.50 0.81 -6.22
N SER A 29 -7.29 1.21 -6.65
CA SER A 29 -6.55 0.60 -7.77
C SER A 29 -6.22 -0.87 -7.51
N LEU A 30 -5.89 -1.22 -6.25
CA LEU A 30 -5.60 -2.59 -5.83
C LEU A 30 -6.85 -3.42 -5.47
N GLY A 31 -8.04 -2.81 -5.43
CA GLY A 31 -9.25 -3.45 -4.88
C GLY A 31 -9.10 -3.84 -3.39
N ALA A 32 -8.20 -3.17 -2.67
CA ALA A 32 -7.89 -3.38 -1.27
C ALA A 32 -8.67 -2.41 -0.36
N ASN A 33 -8.74 -2.74 0.92
CA ASN A 33 -9.22 -1.78 1.92
C ASN A 33 -8.09 -0.77 2.23
N HIS A 34 -8.42 0.53 2.26
CA HIS A 34 -7.47 1.60 2.56
C HIS A 34 -6.77 1.43 3.92
N GLU A 35 -7.41 0.78 4.90
CA GLU A 35 -6.79 0.52 6.20
C GLU A 35 -5.63 -0.47 6.09
N VAL A 36 -5.75 -1.45 5.19
CA VAL A 36 -4.71 -2.45 4.93
C VAL A 36 -3.52 -1.79 4.24
N VAL A 37 -3.77 -0.92 3.26
CA VAL A 37 -2.72 -0.15 2.58
C VAL A 37 -1.99 0.77 3.57
N ARG A 38 -2.74 1.45 4.45
CA ARG A 38 -2.16 2.27 5.53
C ARG A 38 -1.27 1.45 6.46
N MET A 39 -1.67 0.22 6.78
CA MET A 39 -0.86 -0.69 7.61
C MET A 39 0.47 -1.05 6.92
N TRP A 40 0.48 -1.32 5.62
CA TRP A 40 1.70 -1.63 4.89
C TRP A 40 2.68 -0.46 4.87
N ILE A 41 2.18 0.75 4.61
CA ILE A 41 2.97 1.98 4.66
C ILE A 41 3.59 2.16 6.05
N LYS A 42 2.78 2.05 7.11
CA LYS A 42 3.29 2.17 8.49
C LYS A 42 4.32 1.11 8.85
N GLN A 43 4.14 -0.13 8.42
CA GLN A 43 5.14 -1.17 8.65
C GLN A 43 6.43 -0.86 7.90
N PHE A 44 6.34 -0.34 6.68
CA PHE A 44 7.51 0.09 5.93
C PHE A 44 8.22 1.27 6.61
N GLU A 45 7.50 2.28 7.11
CA GLU A 45 8.09 3.41 7.85
C GLU A 45 8.74 2.98 9.18
N TYR A 46 8.21 1.96 9.85
CA TYR A 46 8.76 1.48 11.13
C TYR A 46 10.00 0.58 10.95
N HIS A 47 10.10 -0.13 9.82
CA HIS A 47 11.20 -1.05 9.52
C HIS A 47 12.23 -0.47 8.52
N GLY A 48 12.01 0.75 8.02
CA GLY A 48 12.89 1.47 7.10
C GLY A 48 14.07 2.14 7.77
#